data_AF-A0A453PHB0-F1
#
_entry.id   AF-A0A453PHB0-F1
#
_cell.length_a   1.000
_cell.length_b   1.000
_cell.length_c   1.000
_cell.angle_alpha   90.00
_cell.angle_beta   90.00
_cell.angle_gamma   90.00
#
_symmetry.space_group_name_H-M   'P 1'
#
loop_
_entity.id
_entity.type
_entity.pdbx_description
1 polymer ?
#
loop_
_entity_poly.entity_id
_entity_poly.type
_entity_poly.pdbx_seq_one_letter_code
_entity_poly.pdbx_strand_id
1 'polypeptide(L)'
;KAKELSILCDAEVGLVVFSSTGRLHEFSSTNMKAVIDRYTKAKEEQPGVNATSEIKLWQREAASLRQQLHDLQESHKQLMGEELSSLGVRDLQGLENRLEMSLRSIKTRKDNLLRSEIEELHRKGSLIHQENTELCRRLNIMSQQKMELSRKVWCTILCQKL
;
A
#
# COMPACT_ATOMS: atom_id res chain seq x y z
N LYS A 1 -36.17 16.99 -6.35
CA LYS A 1 -36.17 16.60 -7.79
C LYS A 1 -37.17 15.51 -8.15
N ALA A 2 -37.02 14.23 -7.77
CA ALA A 2 -37.99 13.17 -8.16
C ALA A 2 -39.44 13.47 -7.73
N LYS A 3 -39.62 13.98 -6.50
CA LYS A 3 -40.93 14.42 -5.99
C LYS A 3 -41.51 15.62 -6.76
N GLU A 4 -40.68 16.62 -7.05
CA GLU A 4 -41.10 17.82 -7.80
C GLU A 4 -41.52 17.47 -9.22
N LEU A 5 -40.77 16.58 -9.89
CA LEU A 5 -41.10 16.09 -11.23
C LEU A 5 -42.45 15.36 -11.26
N SER A 6 -42.71 14.51 -10.25
CA SER A 6 -43.98 13.82 -10.16
C SER A 6 -45.17 14.77 -10.06
N ILE A 7 -45.04 15.84 -9.25
CA ILE A 7 -46.11 16.82 -9.03
C ILE A 7 -46.29 17.73 -10.26
N LEU A 8 -45.21 18.27 -10.82
CA LEU A 8 -45.29 19.26 -11.91
C LEU A 8 -45.75 18.66 -13.23
N CYS A 9 -45.44 17.38 -13.46
CA CYS A 9 -45.75 16.70 -14.72
C CYS A 9 -46.91 15.71 -14.60
N ASP A 10 -47.56 15.61 -13.43
CA ASP A 10 -48.55 14.58 -13.11
C ASP A 10 -48.06 13.17 -13.52
N ALA A 11 -46.80 12.89 -13.19
CA ALA A 11 -46.08 11.70 -13.62
C ALA A 11 -45.85 10.76 -12.45
N GLU A 12 -45.95 9.45 -12.69
CA GLU A 12 -45.59 8.45 -11.71
C GLU A 12 -44.10 8.14 -11.76
N VAL A 13 -43.42 8.34 -10.63
CA VAL A 13 -41.97 8.24 -10.55
C VAL A 13 -41.59 7.27 -9.43
N GLY A 14 -40.76 6.29 -9.76
CA GLY A 14 -40.07 5.41 -8.81
C GLY A 14 -38.56 5.61 -8.92
N LEU A 15 -37.88 5.71 -7.78
CA LEU A 15 -36.43 5.82 -7.68
C LEU A 15 -35.93 4.77 -6.69
N VAL A 16 -34.95 3.98 -7.12
CA VAL A 16 -34.29 2.95 -6.31
C VAL A 16 -32.79 3.18 -6.39
N VAL A 17 -32.13 3.28 -5.23
CA VAL A 17 -30.68 3.50 -5.13
C VAL A 17 -30.08 2.46 -4.18
N PHE A 18 -29.04 1.77 -4.65
CA PHE A 18 -28.22 0.89 -3.82
C PHE A 18 -26.88 1.58 -3.54
N SER A 19 -26.50 1.70 -2.26
CA SER A 19 -25.16 2.19 -1.90
C SER A 19 -24.09 1.16 -2.21
N SER A 20 -22.83 1.58 -2.28
CA SER A 20 -21.66 0.67 -2.34
C SER A 20 -21.55 -0.26 -1.13
N THR A 21 -22.26 0.03 -0.04
CA THR A 21 -22.38 -0.81 1.16
C THR A 21 -23.61 -1.73 1.14
N GLY A 22 -24.38 -1.75 0.06
CA GLY A 22 -25.55 -2.61 -0.12
C GLY A 22 -26.84 -2.10 0.55
N ARG A 23 -26.90 -0.84 1.00
CA ARG A 23 -28.13 -0.25 1.58
C ARG A 23 -29.07 0.22 0.48
N LEU A 24 -30.35 -0.10 0.64
CA LEU A 24 -31.44 0.28 -0.25
C LEU A 24 -32.06 1.61 0.21
N HIS A 25 -32.15 2.56 -0.72
CA HIS A 25 -32.88 3.81 -0.57
C HIS A 25 -33.91 3.92 -1.69
N GLU A 26 -35.18 4.14 -1.34
CA GLU A 26 -36.26 4.19 -2.31
C GLU A 26 -37.17 5.41 -2.14
N PHE A 27 -37.74 5.85 -3.26
CA PHE A 27 -38.78 6.87 -3.31
C PHE A 27 -39.80 6.48 -4.38
N SER A 28 -41.09 6.61 -4.08
CA SER A 28 -42.17 6.45 -5.05
C SER A 28 -43.17 7.58 -4.88
N SER A 29 -43.71 8.10 -5.98
CA SER A 29 -44.84 9.05 -5.93
C SER A 29 -46.13 8.42 -5.43
N THR A 30 -46.29 7.10 -5.63
CA THR A 30 -47.45 6.32 -5.19
C THR A 30 -47.00 5.08 -4.41
N ASN A 31 -46.91 3.93 -5.07
CA ASN A 31 -46.49 2.67 -4.49
C ASN A 31 -45.37 2.07 -5.37
N MET A 32 -44.21 1.81 -4.75
CA MET A 32 -43.05 1.24 -5.45
C MET A 32 -43.41 -0.06 -6.16
N LYS A 33 -44.19 -0.94 -5.52
CA LYS A 33 -44.63 -2.20 -6.11
C LYS A 33 -45.48 -1.98 -7.37
N ALA A 34 -46.42 -1.04 -7.33
CA ALA A 34 -47.28 -0.74 -8.47
C ALA A 34 -46.51 -0.09 -9.64
N VAL A 35 -45.51 0.74 -9.35
CA VAL A 35 -44.62 1.32 -10.35
C VAL A 35 -43.77 0.23 -11.01
N ILE A 36 -43.18 -0.68 -10.22
CA ILE A 36 -42.42 -1.82 -10.73
C ILE A 36 -43.29 -2.75 -11.57
N ASP A 37 -44.48 -3.12 -11.08
CA ASP A 37 -45.39 -4.04 -11.77
C ASP A 37 -45.80 -3.49 -13.16
N ARG A 38 -46.08 -2.18 -13.26
CA ARG A 38 -46.38 -1.53 -14.54
C ARG A 38 -45.18 -1.46 -15.48
N TYR A 39 -44.00 -1.12 -14.95
CA TYR A 39 -42.78 -1.13 -15.75
C TYR A 39 -42.49 -2.54 -16.32
N THR A 40 -42.63 -3.58 -15.50
CA THR A 40 -42.41 -4.97 -15.92
C THR A 40 -43.40 -5.38 -17.00
N LYS A 41 -44.70 -5.07 -16.85
CA LYS A 41 -45.71 -5.33 -17.88
C LYS A 41 -45.44 -4.59 -19.19
N ALA A 42 -45.11 -3.30 -19.13
CA ALA A 42 -44.78 -2.50 -20.31
C ALA A 42 -43.51 -3.00 -21.02
N LYS A 43 -42.56 -3.58 -20.27
CA LYS A 43 -41.35 -4.20 -20.80
C LYS A 43 -41.62 -5.57 -21.46
N GLU A 44 -42.57 -6.34 -20.95
CA GLU A 44 -43.00 -7.62 -21.55
C GLU A 44 -43.74 -7.41 -22.88
N GLU A 45 -44.46 -6.30 -23.03
CA GLU A 45 -45.14 -5.91 -24.28
C GLU A 45 -44.19 -5.38 -25.38
N GLN A 46 -42.91 -5.13 -25.06
CA GLN A 46 -41.84 -4.83 -26.03
C GLN A 46 -40.77 -5.93 -26.06
N PRO A 47 -40.88 -6.94 -26.94
CA PRO A 47 -39.92 -8.03 -26.98
C PRO A 47 -38.59 -7.58 -27.63
N GLY A 48 -37.52 -7.60 -26.83
CA GLY A 48 -36.12 -7.41 -27.26
C GLY A 48 -35.76 -5.92 -27.35
N VAL A 49 -34.67 -5.41 -26.78
CA VAL A 49 -33.28 -5.73 -27.18
C VAL A 49 -32.26 -5.54 -26.03
N ASN A 50 -32.61 -4.92 -24.89
CA ASN A 50 -31.59 -4.35 -23.99
C ASN A 50 -31.33 -5.11 -22.67
N ALA A 51 -32.36 -5.64 -21.98
CA ALA A 51 -32.12 -6.22 -20.65
C ALA A 51 -31.45 -7.61 -20.69
N THR A 52 -31.77 -8.43 -21.68
CA THR A 52 -31.20 -9.77 -21.83
C THR A 52 -29.79 -9.74 -22.40
N SER A 53 -29.44 -8.72 -23.18
CA SER A 53 -28.09 -8.50 -23.70
C SER A 53 -27.14 -7.98 -22.61
N GLU A 54 -27.59 -7.05 -21.77
CA GLU A 54 -26.83 -6.58 -20.59
C GLU A 54 -26.55 -7.70 -19.59
N ILE A 55 -27.56 -8.52 -19.26
CA ILE A 55 -27.36 -9.67 -18.35
C ILE A 55 -26.34 -10.66 -18.92
N LYS A 56 -26.40 -10.94 -20.23
CA LYS A 56 -25.43 -11.83 -20.90
C LYS A 56 -24.02 -11.23 -20.93
N LEU A 57 -23.91 -9.90 -21.07
CA LEU A 57 -22.63 -9.20 -21.02
C LEU A 57 -21.97 -9.36 -19.64
N TRP A 58 -22.70 -9.04 -18.57
CA TRP A 58 -22.19 -9.15 -17.19
C TRP A 58 -21.89 -10.60 -16.80
N GLN A 59 -22.65 -11.57 -17.30
CA GLN A 59 -22.35 -12.99 -17.11
C GLN A 59 -21.03 -13.38 -17.78
N ARG A 60 -20.77 -12.91 -19.01
CA ARG A 60 -19.51 -13.16 -19.71
C ARG A 60 -18.34 -12.50 -18.98
N GLU A 61 -18.50 -11.27 -18.51
CA GLU A 61 -17.46 -10.57 -17.75
C GLU A 61 -17.16 -11.26 -16.42
N ALA A 62 -18.19 -11.67 -15.67
CA ALA A 62 -18.02 -12.44 -14.45
C ALA A 62 -17.31 -13.78 -14.69
N ALA A 63 -17.63 -14.47 -15.80
CA ALA A 63 -16.93 -15.70 -16.17
C ALA A 63 -15.46 -15.45 -16.50
N SER A 64 -15.15 -14.38 -17.26
CA SER A 64 -13.78 -13.97 -17.58
C SER A 64 -12.97 -13.66 -16.33
N LEU A 65 -13.53 -12.88 -15.39
CA LEU A 65 -12.86 -12.54 -14.13
C LEU A 65 -12.62 -13.77 -13.26
N ARG A 66 -13.57 -14.71 -13.21
CA ARG A 66 -13.39 -15.98 -12.49
C ARG A 66 -12.26 -16.81 -13.09
N GLN A 67 -12.14 -16.85 -14.41
CA GLN A 67 -11.04 -17.55 -15.07
C GLN A 67 -9.69 -16.90 -14.74
N GLN A 68 -9.58 -15.57 -14.84
CA GLN A 68 -8.35 -14.85 -14.48
C GLN A 68 -7.94 -15.08 -13.03
N LEU A 69 -8.91 -15.12 -12.10
CA LEU A 69 -8.64 -15.42 -10.71
C LEU A 69 -8.09 -16.85 -10.54
N HIS A 70 -8.71 -17.82 -11.22
CA HIS A 70 -8.26 -19.21 -11.20
C HIS A 70 -6.83 -19.34 -11.73
N ASP A 71 -6.54 -18.76 -12.90
CA ASP A 71 -5.21 -18.79 -13.53
C ASP A 71 -4.15 -18.15 -12.62
N LEU A 72 -4.50 -17.04 -11.96
CA LEU A 72 -3.61 -16.37 -11.02
C LEU A 72 -3.35 -17.22 -9.77
N GLN A 73 -4.38 -17.86 -9.22
CA GLN A 73 -4.24 -18.75 -8.06
C GLN A 73 -3.38 -19.97 -8.40
N GLU A 74 -3.58 -20.58 -9.56
CA GLU A 74 -2.77 -21.72 -10.02
C GLU A 74 -1.31 -21.30 -10.23
N SER A 75 -1.07 -20.18 -10.90
CA SER A 75 0.27 -19.61 -11.07
C SER A 75 0.95 -19.31 -9.74
N HIS A 76 0.22 -18.78 -8.75
CA HIS A 76 0.75 -18.55 -7.41
C HIS A 76 1.17 -19.85 -6.72
N LYS A 77 0.32 -20.90 -6.75
CA LYS A 77 0.67 -22.21 -6.20
C LYS A 77 1.93 -22.78 -6.84
N GLN A 78 2.02 -22.72 -8.17
CA GLN A 78 3.20 -23.19 -8.91
C GLN A 78 4.46 -22.41 -8.48
N LEU A 79 4.39 -21.08 -8.36
CA LEU A 79 5.51 -20.27 -7.85
C LEU A 79 5.92 -20.64 -6.42
N MET A 80 4.98 -21.16 -5.61
CA MET A 80 5.24 -21.67 -4.27
C MET A 80 5.73 -23.14 -4.25
N GLY A 81 5.85 -23.78 -5.41
CA GLY A 81 6.28 -25.17 -5.54
C GLY A 81 5.18 -26.20 -5.31
N GLU A 82 3.91 -25.78 -5.34
CA GLU A 82 2.74 -26.62 -5.14
C GLU A 82 2.12 -27.06 -6.48
N GLU A 83 1.43 -28.21 -6.49
CA GLU A 83 0.64 -28.71 -7.64
C GLU A 83 1.40 -28.79 -8.98
N LEU A 84 2.73 -29.02 -8.94
CA LEU A 84 3.62 -29.01 -10.12
C LEU A 84 3.45 -30.20 -11.07
N SER A 85 2.72 -31.24 -10.68
CA SER A 85 2.58 -32.47 -11.46
C SER A 85 1.89 -32.29 -12.82
N SER A 86 1.16 -31.18 -13.01
CA SER A 86 0.52 -30.82 -14.28
C SER A 86 1.48 -30.17 -15.28
N LEU A 87 2.68 -29.76 -14.86
CA LEU A 87 3.64 -29.04 -15.70
C LEU A 87 4.60 -29.99 -16.42
N GLY A 88 4.90 -29.68 -17.68
CA GLY A 88 5.94 -30.37 -18.43
C GLY A 88 7.34 -29.92 -18.01
N VAL A 89 8.37 -30.69 -18.39
CA VAL A 89 9.77 -30.38 -18.07
C VAL A 89 10.19 -28.98 -18.54
N ARG A 90 9.74 -28.54 -19.73
CA ARG A 90 10.04 -27.20 -20.24
C ARG A 90 9.40 -26.10 -19.38
N ASP A 91 8.18 -26.32 -18.92
CA ASP A 91 7.45 -25.34 -18.10
C ASP A 91 8.07 -25.24 -16.71
N LEU A 92 8.47 -26.39 -16.13
CA LEU A 92 9.22 -26.46 -14.88
C LEU A 92 10.56 -25.72 -14.99
N GLN A 93 11.31 -25.92 -16.08
CA GLN A 93 12.56 -25.19 -16.29
C GLN A 93 12.33 -23.68 -16.42
N GLY A 94 11.26 -23.27 -17.09
CA GLY A 94 10.88 -21.86 -17.19
C GLY A 94 10.53 -21.26 -15.82
N LEU A 95 9.80 -22.01 -14.99
CA LEU A 95 9.44 -21.62 -13.63
C LEU A 95 10.68 -21.47 -12.74
N GLU A 96 11.58 -22.46 -12.77
CA GLU A 96 12.86 -22.43 -12.05
C GLU A 96 13.68 -21.21 -12.44
N ASN A 97 13.87 -20.97 -13.75
CA ASN A 97 14.63 -19.82 -14.24
C ASN A 97 14.03 -18.49 -13.77
N ARG A 98 12.70 -18.36 -13.79
CA ARG A 98 11.99 -17.16 -13.30
C ARG A 98 12.23 -16.93 -11.81
N LEU A 99 12.11 -17.99 -11.00
CA LEU A 99 12.37 -17.92 -9.56
C LEU A 99 13.83 -17.59 -9.27
N GLU A 100 14.77 -18.22 -9.98
CA GLU A 100 16.21 -17.98 -9.79
C GLU A 100 16.60 -16.54 -10.16
N MET A 101 16.10 -16.01 -11.27
CA MET A 101 16.33 -14.62 -11.67
C MET A 101 15.74 -13.62 -10.66
N SER A 102 14.52 -13.86 -10.20
CA SER A 102 13.86 -13.02 -9.18
C SER A 102 14.64 -13.05 -7.87
N LEU A 103 15.01 -14.24 -7.40
CA LEU A 103 15.78 -14.43 -6.16
C LEU A 103 17.14 -13.75 -6.24
N ARG A 104 17.87 -13.90 -7.35
CA ARG A 104 19.14 -13.20 -7.59
C ARG A 104 18.98 -11.67 -7.54
N SER A 105 17.90 -11.14 -8.12
CA SER A 105 17.60 -9.71 -8.11
C SER A 105 17.30 -9.20 -6.70
N ILE A 106 16.47 -9.94 -5.94
CA ILE A 106 16.13 -9.62 -4.55
C ILE A 106 17.39 -9.65 -3.68
N LYS A 107 18.20 -10.70 -3.81
CA LYS A 107 19.44 -10.86 -3.05
C LYS A 107 20.42 -9.71 -3.32
N THR A 108 20.68 -9.41 -4.59
CA THR A 108 21.53 -8.28 -5.00
C THR A 108 21.04 -6.97 -4.39
N ARG A 109 19.73 -6.71 -4.45
CA ARG A 109 19.15 -5.49 -3.86
C ARG A 109 19.34 -5.45 -2.34
N LYS A 110 19.11 -6.56 -1.64
CA LYS A 110 19.29 -6.66 -0.19
C LYS A 110 20.75 -6.44 0.20
N ASP A 111 21.68 -7.06 -0.53
CA ASP A 111 23.11 -6.94 -0.28
C ASP A 111 23.60 -5.50 -0.49
N ASN A 112 23.10 -4.81 -1.53
CA ASN A 112 23.42 -3.41 -1.78
C ASN A 112 22.89 -2.49 -0.67
N LEU A 113 21.66 -2.72 -0.19
CA LEU A 113 21.09 -1.94 0.92
C LEU A 113 21.88 -2.13 2.20
N LEU A 114 22.19 -3.38 2.57
CA LEU A 114 22.97 -3.67 3.77
C LEU A 114 24.37 -3.08 3.69
N ARG A 115 25.02 -3.14 2.51
CA ARG A 115 26.32 -2.53 2.30
C ARG A 115 26.29 -1.02 2.49
N SER A 116 25.30 -0.35 1.90
CA SER A 116 25.11 1.09 2.07
C SER A 116 24.92 1.47 3.54
N GLU A 117 24.13 0.70 4.29
CA GLU A 117 23.91 0.94 5.72
C GLU A 117 25.20 0.77 6.53
N ILE A 118 25.99 -0.29 6.26
CA ILE A 118 27.29 -0.53 6.90
C ILE A 118 28.25 0.63 6.62
N GLU A 119 28.33 1.08 5.37
CA GLU A 119 29.19 2.20 4.99
C GLU A 119 28.78 3.51 5.68
N GLU A 120 27.48 3.78 5.78
CA GLU A 120 26.96 4.95 6.47
C GLU A 120 27.26 4.91 7.97
N LEU A 121 27.05 3.77 8.61
CA LEU A 121 27.34 3.56 10.04
C LEU A 121 28.84 3.68 10.32
N HIS A 122 29.71 3.10 9.48
CA HIS A 122 31.15 3.28 9.61
C HIS A 122 31.57 4.75 9.49
N ARG A 123 30.98 5.48 8.53
CA ARG A 123 31.26 6.92 8.36
C ARG A 123 30.85 7.72 9.60
N LYS A 124 29.64 7.46 10.14
CA LYS A 124 29.17 8.11 11.38
C LYS A 124 30.07 7.76 12.57
N GLY A 125 30.45 6.49 12.71
CA GLY A 125 31.36 6.04 13.77
C GLY A 125 32.72 6.72 13.71
N SER A 126 33.30 6.86 12.52
CA SER A 126 34.56 7.57 12.29
C SER A 126 34.46 9.05 12.68
N LEU A 127 33.39 9.73 12.27
CA LEU A 127 33.17 11.14 12.60
C LEU A 127 33.05 11.36 14.12
N ILE A 128 32.22 10.55 14.79
CA ILE A 128 32.05 10.62 16.25
C ILE A 128 33.37 10.34 16.97
N HIS A 129 34.15 9.36 16.49
CA HIS A 129 35.46 9.06 17.06
C HIS A 129 36.44 10.25 16.93
N GLN A 130 36.45 10.91 15.77
CA GLN A 130 37.27 12.09 15.53
C GLN A 130 36.85 13.26 16.45
N GLU A 131 35.55 13.54 16.56
CA GLU A 131 35.01 14.57 17.45
C GLU A 131 35.36 14.29 18.91
N ASN A 132 35.18 13.05 19.38
CA ASN A 132 35.54 12.65 20.73
C ASN A 132 37.03 12.82 21.00
N THR A 133 37.89 12.49 20.03
CA THR A 133 39.35 12.67 20.16
C THR A 133 39.71 14.14 20.33
N GLU A 134 39.10 15.02 19.55
CA GLU A 134 39.30 16.47 19.65
C GLU A 134 38.77 17.04 20.97
N LEU A 135 37.60 16.59 21.43
CA LEU A 135 37.06 16.99 22.74
C LEU A 135 37.97 16.57 23.88
N CYS A 136 38.47 15.33 23.87
CA CYS A 136 39.45 14.84 24.86
C CYS A 136 40.73 15.70 24.86
N ARG A 137 41.24 16.06 23.69
CA ARG A 137 42.39 16.96 23.57
C ARG A 137 42.11 18.32 24.22
N ARG A 138 40.94 18.93 23.93
CA ARG A 138 40.55 20.22 24.52
C ARG A 138 40.40 20.16 26.04
N LEU A 139 39.78 19.10 26.56
CA LEU A 139 39.66 18.88 28.00
C LEU A 139 41.03 18.79 28.69
N ASN A 140 41.99 18.10 28.09
CA ASN A 140 43.35 18.02 28.61
C ASN A 140 44.03 19.40 28.67
N ILE A 141 43.90 20.21 27.61
CA ILE A 141 44.45 21.58 27.57
C ILE A 141 43.80 22.45 28.65
N MET A 142 42.47 22.43 28.77
CA MET A 142 41.75 23.19 29.79
C MET A 142 42.16 22.77 31.21
N SER A 143 42.35 21.48 31.44
CA SER A 143 42.80 20.94 32.74
C SER A 143 44.20 21.47 33.10
N GLN A 144 45.13 21.47 32.15
CA GLN A 144 46.48 22.02 32.34
C GLN A 144 46.43 23.52 32.65
N GLN A 145 45.68 24.30 31.86
CA GLN A 145 45.49 25.74 32.08
C GLN A 145 44.89 26.04 33.45
N LYS A 146 43.90 25.25 33.88
CA LYS A 146 43.28 25.37 35.21
C LYS A 146 44.31 25.11 36.33
N MET A 147 45.16 24.10 36.20
CA MET A 147 46.22 23.82 37.18
C MET A 147 47.25 24.96 37.23
N GLU A 148 47.67 25.49 36.09
CA GLU A 148 48.60 26.63 36.03
C GLU A 148 48.01 27.90 36.68
N LEU A 149 46.75 28.22 36.39
CA LEU A 149 46.06 29.33 37.01
C LEU A 149 45.94 29.15 38.53
N SER A 150 45.56 27.96 38.98
CA SER A 150 45.46 27.63 40.40
C SER A 150 46.82 27.81 41.10
N ARG A 151 47.91 27.38 40.47
CA ARG A 151 49.28 27.57 40.98
C ARG A 151 49.64 29.05 41.07
N LYS A 152 49.38 29.84 40.03
CA LYS A 152 49.63 31.30 40.02
C LYS A 152 48.88 32.00 41.15
N VAL A 153 47.58 31.71 41.31
CA VAL A 153 46.76 32.28 42.40
C VAL A 153 47.35 31.92 43.76
N TRP A 154 47.74 30.65 43.96
CA TRP A 154 48.31 30.21 45.23
C TRP A 154 49.64 30.91 45.55
N CYS A 155 50.53 31.08 44.56
CA CYS A 155 51.76 31.84 44.71
C CYS A 155 51.48 33.32 45.07
N THR A 156 50.53 33.97 44.41
CA THR A 156 50.17 35.37 44.70
C THR A 156 49.65 35.53 46.13
N ILE A 157 48.78 34.62 46.58
CA ILE A 157 48.25 34.63 47.95
C ILE A 157 49.38 34.42 48.97
N LEU A 158 50.32 33.51 48.68
CA LEU A 158 51.45 33.24 49.58
C LEU A 158 52.38 34.46 49.69
N CYS A 159 52.69 35.11 48.57
CA CYS A 159 53.52 36.33 48.55
C CYS A 159 52.87 37.52 49.27
N GLN A 160 51.54 37.60 49.33
CA GLN A 160 50.84 38.67 50.07
C GLN A 160 50.76 38.43 51.58
N LYS A 161 51.02 37.20 52.04
CA LYS A 161 51.00 36.84 53.48
C LYS A 161 52.38 36.89 54.15
N LEU A 162 53.45 37.03 53.37
CA LEU A 162 54.83 37.23 53.82
C LEU A 162 55.17 38.73 53.82
#